data_AF-X1H3D3-F1
#
_entry.id   AF-X1H3D3-F1
#
_cell.length_a   1.000
_cell.length_b   1.000
_cell.length_c   1.000
_cell.angle_alpha   90.00
_cell.angle_beta   90.00
_cell.angle_gamma   90.00
#
_symmetry.space_group_name_H-M   'P 1'
#
loop_
_entity.id
_entity.type
_entity.pdbx_description
1 polymer ?
#
loop_
_entity_poly.entity_id
_entity_poly.type
_entity_poly.pdbx_seq_one_letter_code
_entity_poly.pdbx_strand_id
1 'polypeptide(L)'
;IIANPFKAIIKGFAKDIELIIGTNLEEWKFFNLFIPNFKEMDLDKLPRAIRSALKRIGEDENKTDFVIENYKKSREENRLSAKPQDIIDAFITDSIFHIPAIKFAEAQSSYQKNTYMYLFSWQ
;
A
#
# COMPACT_ATOMS: atom_id res chain seq x y z
N ILE A 1 14.22 26.34 0.77
CA ILE A 1 14.32 24.99 0.18
C ILE A 1 13.16 24.18 0.73
N ILE A 2 12.18 23.80 -0.11
CA ILE A 2 11.13 22.86 0.32
C ILE A 2 11.76 21.47 0.29
N ALA A 3 12.07 20.91 1.46
CA ALA A 3 12.62 19.56 1.57
C ALA A 3 11.53 18.53 1.24
N ASN A 4 11.89 17.45 0.54
CA ASN A 4 11.00 16.29 0.39
C ASN A 4 10.60 15.79 1.80
N PRO A 5 9.30 15.72 2.15
CA PRO A 5 8.87 15.43 3.51
C PRO A 5 9.41 14.11 4.06
N PHE A 6 9.42 13.06 3.24
CA PHE A 6 9.93 11.75 3.66
C PHE A 6 11.43 11.78 3.94
N LYS A 7 12.22 12.51 3.13
CA LYS A 7 13.64 12.72 3.40
C LYS A 7 13.90 13.53 4.69
N ALA A 8 12.97 14.38 5.10
CA ALA A 8 13.09 15.11 6.37
C ALA A 8 12.89 14.17 7.56
N ILE A 9 11.90 13.27 7.50
CA ILE A 9 11.66 12.27 8.55
C ILE A 9 12.83 11.31 8.69
N ILE A 10 13.40 10.82 7.58
CA ILE A 10 14.62 9.99 7.60
C ILE A 10 15.79 10.71 8.29
N LYS A 11 15.84 12.04 8.24
CA LYS A 11 16.88 12.86 8.89
C LYS A 11 16.56 13.22 10.35
N GLY A 12 15.49 12.67 10.92
CA GLY A 12 15.09 12.92 12.31
C GLY A 12 14.53 14.31 12.55
N PHE A 13 13.97 14.99 11.53
CA PHE A 13 13.38 16.32 11.71
C PHE A 13 12.25 16.36 12.76
N ALA A 14 11.59 15.22 12.99
CA ALA A 14 10.54 15.06 13.99
C ALA A 14 10.96 14.18 15.17
N LYS A 15 12.26 13.98 15.42
CA LYS A 15 12.79 13.02 16.42
C LYS A 15 12.19 13.15 17.82
N ASP A 16 11.81 14.37 18.23
CA ASP A 16 11.30 14.66 19.56
C ASP A 16 9.76 14.50 19.66
N ILE A 17 9.09 14.04 18.59
CA ILE A 17 7.64 13.86 18.51
C ILE A 17 7.28 12.38 18.58
N GLU A 18 6.50 11.98 19.58
CA GLU A 18 5.91 10.64 19.69
C GLU A 18 4.92 10.37 18.54
N LEU A 19 4.87 9.13 18.06
CA LEU A 19 4.08 8.78 16.88
C LEU A 19 3.18 7.57 17.14
N ILE A 20 1.89 7.72 16.81
CA ILE A 20 1.01 6.61 16.48
C ILE A 20 0.55 6.77 15.03
N ILE A 21 0.71 5.72 14.24
CA ILE A 21 0.33 5.70 12.82
C ILE A 21 -0.23 4.31 12.48
N GLY A 22 -1.04 4.20 11.44
CA GLY A 22 -1.57 2.92 11.01
C GLY A 22 -2.51 3.08 9.83
N THR A 23 -3.08 1.96 9.41
CA THR A 23 -3.95 1.86 8.24
C THR A 23 -5.08 0.86 8.48
N ASN A 24 -6.12 0.93 7.66
CA ASN A 24 -7.16 -0.10 7.58
C ASN A 24 -6.73 -1.24 6.64
N LEU A 25 -7.25 -2.46 6.86
CA LEU A 25 -6.90 -3.62 6.04
C LEU A 25 -7.19 -3.44 4.54
N GLU A 26 -8.25 -2.69 4.18
CA GLU A 26 -8.72 -2.53 2.81
C GLU A 26 -8.99 -1.06 2.42
N GLU A 27 -7.99 -0.18 2.63
CA GLU A 27 -8.12 1.28 2.37
C GLU A 27 -8.67 1.60 0.99
N TRP A 28 -8.22 0.88 -0.05
CA TRP A 28 -8.56 1.24 -1.43
C TRP A 28 -10.01 0.92 -1.80
N LYS A 29 -10.65 -0.05 -1.14
CA LYS A 29 -12.00 -0.52 -1.56
C LYS A 29 -13.05 0.59 -1.53
N PHE A 30 -12.96 1.51 -0.56
CA PHE A 30 -13.86 2.66 -0.48
C PHE A 30 -13.73 3.59 -1.69
N PHE A 31 -12.52 3.75 -2.23
CA PHE A 31 -12.24 4.66 -3.35
C PHE A 31 -12.83 4.18 -4.68
N ASN A 32 -13.08 2.87 -4.83
CA ASN A 32 -13.74 2.32 -6.02
C ASN A 32 -15.13 2.92 -6.25
N LEU A 33 -15.83 3.36 -5.18
CA LEU A 33 -17.13 4.03 -5.26
C LEU A 33 -17.08 5.38 -5.99
N PHE A 34 -15.91 6.01 -6.07
CA PHE A 34 -15.73 7.32 -6.70
C PHE A 34 -15.18 7.22 -8.13
N ILE A 35 -14.91 6.01 -8.62
CA ILE A 35 -14.44 5.80 -10.00
C ILE A 35 -15.66 5.85 -10.94
N PRO A 36 -15.73 6.80 -11.88
CA PRO A 36 -16.85 6.88 -12.82
C PRO A 36 -16.98 5.61 -13.65
N ASN A 37 -18.20 5.07 -13.75
CA ASN A 37 -18.49 3.82 -14.46
C ASN A 37 -17.63 2.64 -13.97
N PHE A 38 -17.34 2.57 -12.67
CA PHE A 38 -16.62 1.45 -12.08
C PHE A 38 -17.23 0.12 -12.53
N LYS A 39 -16.34 -0.77 -13.00
CA LYS A 39 -16.65 -2.17 -13.29
C LYS A 39 -15.56 -2.99 -12.63
N GLU A 40 -15.97 -4.10 -12.02
CA GLU A 40 -15.00 -5.02 -11.43
C GLU A 40 -13.94 -5.43 -12.45
N MET A 41 -12.71 -5.54 -11.96
CA MET A 41 -11.55 -5.97 -12.72
C MET A 41 -11.76 -7.39 -13.23
N ASP A 42 -11.37 -7.58 -14.48
CA ASP A 42 -11.35 -8.89 -15.14
C ASP A 42 -9.92 -9.43 -15.19
N LEU A 43 -9.77 -10.75 -15.22
CA LEU A 43 -8.50 -11.45 -15.24
C LEU A 43 -7.62 -10.99 -16.44
N ASP A 44 -8.23 -10.83 -17.62
CA ASP A 44 -7.53 -10.40 -18.85
C ASP A 44 -7.02 -8.94 -18.80
N LYS A 45 -7.53 -8.15 -17.85
CA LYS A 45 -7.19 -6.73 -17.67
C LYS A 45 -6.20 -6.52 -16.51
N LEU A 46 -6.14 -7.46 -15.56
CA LEU A 46 -5.32 -7.36 -14.36
C LEU A 46 -3.82 -7.11 -14.66
N PRO A 47 -3.17 -7.82 -15.60
CA PRO A 47 -1.75 -7.56 -15.91
C PRO A 47 -1.50 -6.13 -16.39
N ARG A 48 -2.39 -5.57 -17.21
CA ARG A 48 -2.25 -4.18 -17.68
C ARG A 48 -2.44 -3.17 -16.53
N ALA A 49 -3.36 -3.46 -15.60
CA ALA A 49 -3.60 -2.61 -14.44
C ALA A 49 -2.40 -2.61 -13.49
N ILE A 50 -1.88 -3.79 -13.12
CA ILE A 50 -0.70 -3.92 -12.25
C ILE A 50 0.54 -3.28 -12.89
N ARG A 51 0.78 -3.53 -14.18
CA ARG A 51 1.88 -2.89 -14.91
C ARG A 51 1.80 -1.36 -14.85
N SER A 52 0.61 -0.82 -15.10
CA SER A 52 0.38 0.62 -15.06
C SER A 52 0.58 1.19 -13.65
N ALA A 53 0.19 0.44 -12.62
CA ALA A 53 0.37 0.83 -11.23
C ALA A 53 1.84 0.81 -10.80
N LEU A 54 2.60 -0.23 -11.18
CA LEU A 54 4.06 -0.32 -10.98
C LEU A 54 4.79 0.87 -11.61
N LYS A 55 4.46 1.19 -12.86
CA LYS A 55 5.01 2.36 -13.56
C LYS A 55 4.76 3.66 -12.81
N ARG A 56 3.55 3.85 -12.28
CA ARG A 56 3.17 5.08 -11.54
C ARG A 56 3.96 5.26 -10.25
N ILE A 57 4.33 4.17 -9.58
CA ILE A 57 5.15 4.21 -8.37
C ILE A 57 6.66 4.12 -8.67
N GLY A 58 7.05 4.09 -9.95
CA GLY A 58 8.45 4.04 -10.38
C GLY A 58 9.12 2.68 -10.19
N GLU A 59 8.34 1.60 -10.08
CA GLU A 59 8.82 0.22 -9.97
C GLU A 59 8.94 -0.46 -11.34
N ASP A 60 9.72 -1.54 -11.40
CA ASP A 60 9.95 -2.32 -12.62
C ASP A 60 8.67 -3.02 -13.11
N GLU A 61 8.18 -2.57 -14.27
CA GLU A 61 6.99 -3.10 -14.95
C GLU A 61 7.10 -4.62 -15.25
N ASN A 62 8.32 -5.16 -15.40
CA ASN A 62 8.53 -6.58 -15.68
C ASN A 62 8.18 -7.49 -14.49
N LYS A 63 8.00 -6.93 -13.29
CA LYS A 63 7.56 -7.66 -12.10
C LYS A 63 6.04 -7.92 -12.07
N THR A 64 5.30 -7.55 -13.10
CA THR A 64 3.84 -7.67 -13.16
C THR A 64 3.34 -9.06 -12.75
N ASP A 65 3.89 -10.12 -13.35
CA ASP A 65 3.41 -11.49 -13.09
C ASP A 65 3.79 -11.95 -11.68
N PHE A 66 5.00 -11.61 -11.23
CA PHE A 66 5.46 -11.86 -9.87
C PHE A 66 4.55 -11.20 -8.83
N VAL A 67 4.13 -9.95 -9.07
CA VAL A 67 3.19 -9.25 -8.18
C VAL A 67 1.85 -9.98 -8.13
N ILE A 68 1.26 -10.29 -9.29
CA ILE A 68 -0.04 -10.98 -9.34
C ILE A 68 0.02 -12.32 -8.60
N GLU A 69 1.06 -13.12 -8.84
CA GLU A 69 1.23 -14.42 -8.21
C GLU A 69 1.36 -14.31 -6.69
N ASN A 70 2.19 -13.39 -6.18
CA ASN A 70 2.38 -13.22 -4.75
C ASN A 70 1.12 -12.72 -4.05
N TYR A 71 0.40 -11.73 -4.62
CA TYR A 71 -0.84 -11.27 -4.02
C TYR A 71 -1.91 -12.36 -4.04
N LYS A 72 -2.02 -13.13 -5.13
CA LYS A 72 -2.93 -14.27 -5.20
C LYS A 72 -2.61 -15.29 -4.09
N LYS A 73 -1.36 -15.74 -4.01
CA LYS A 73 -0.89 -16.72 -3.02
C LYS A 73 -1.11 -16.23 -1.60
N SER A 74 -0.69 -15.00 -1.28
CA SER A 74 -0.85 -14.42 0.05
C SER A 74 -2.32 -14.34 0.47
N ARG A 75 -3.22 -13.93 -0.44
CA ARG A 75 -4.66 -13.86 -0.15
C ARG A 75 -5.26 -15.24 0.08
N GLU A 76 -4.90 -16.23 -0.74
CA GLU A 76 -5.33 -17.62 -0.57
C GLU A 76 -4.86 -18.20 0.79
N GLU A 77 -3.59 -17.99 1.16
CA GLU A 77 -3.02 -18.42 2.45
C GLU A 77 -3.75 -17.80 3.66
N ASN A 78 -4.24 -16.57 3.51
CA ASN A 78 -4.99 -15.84 4.54
C ASN A 78 -6.51 -16.02 4.44
N ARG A 79 -7.01 -16.95 3.61
CA ARG A 79 -8.45 -17.19 3.38
C ARG A 79 -9.22 -15.94 2.92
N LEU A 80 -8.56 -15.09 2.15
CA LEU A 80 -9.14 -13.90 1.53
C LEU A 80 -9.48 -14.16 0.06
N SER A 81 -10.45 -13.41 -0.48
CA SER A 81 -10.80 -13.48 -1.91
C SER A 81 -9.62 -13.10 -2.78
N ALA A 82 -9.27 -13.95 -3.76
CA ALA A 82 -8.23 -13.70 -4.76
C ALA A 82 -8.80 -13.34 -6.14
N LYS A 83 -10.01 -12.75 -6.19
CA LYS A 83 -10.57 -12.22 -7.44
C LYS A 83 -9.66 -11.13 -8.01
N PRO A 84 -9.69 -10.87 -9.33
CA PRO A 84 -8.84 -9.85 -9.94
C PRO A 84 -9.01 -8.46 -9.31
N GLN A 85 -10.23 -8.07 -8.91
CA GLN A 85 -10.48 -6.80 -8.24
C GLN A 85 -9.82 -6.74 -6.85
N ASP A 86 -9.94 -7.81 -6.06
CA ASP A 86 -9.33 -7.87 -4.72
C ASP A 86 -7.80 -7.85 -4.78
N ILE A 87 -7.19 -8.42 -5.82
CA ILE A 87 -5.73 -8.37 -6.03
C ILE A 87 -5.27 -6.95 -6.31
N ILE A 88 -5.90 -6.24 -7.25
CA ILE A 88 -5.50 -4.86 -7.57
C ILE A 88 -5.80 -3.93 -6.38
N ASP A 89 -6.93 -4.10 -5.69
CA ASP A 89 -7.27 -3.29 -4.51
C ASP A 89 -6.23 -3.47 -3.39
N ALA A 90 -5.78 -4.70 -3.15
CA ALA A 90 -4.73 -4.98 -2.18
C ALA A 90 -3.39 -4.35 -2.58
N PHE A 91 -3.00 -4.48 -3.84
CA PHE A 91 -1.78 -3.85 -4.36
C PHE A 91 -1.82 -2.33 -4.20
N ILE A 92 -2.95 -1.69 -4.54
CA ILE A 92 -3.08 -0.24 -4.42
C ILE A 92 -3.10 0.19 -2.95
N THR A 93 -3.81 -0.56 -2.09
CA THR A 93 -3.81 -0.36 -0.62
C THR A 93 -2.37 -0.36 -0.08
N ASP A 94 -1.57 -1.34 -0.48
CA ASP A 94 -0.18 -1.42 -0.02
C ASP A 94 0.66 -0.26 -0.55
N SER A 95 0.54 0.06 -1.85
CA SER A 95 1.38 1.06 -2.50
C SER A 95 1.09 2.50 -2.04
N ILE A 96 -0.16 2.84 -1.72
CA ILE A 96 -0.59 4.20 -1.35
C ILE A 96 -0.64 4.39 0.17
N PHE A 97 -0.98 3.35 0.93
CA PHE A 97 -1.25 3.47 2.36
C PHE A 97 -0.27 2.67 3.22
N HIS A 98 -0.26 1.34 3.09
CA HIS A 98 0.50 0.49 4.04
C HIS A 98 1.99 0.74 3.98
N ILE A 99 2.61 0.59 2.80
CA ILE A 99 4.06 0.69 2.66
C ILE A 99 4.57 2.10 3.02
N PRO A 100 3.93 3.21 2.59
CA PRO A 100 4.32 4.53 3.04
C PRO A 100 4.22 4.72 4.57
N ALA A 101 3.15 4.23 5.21
CA ALA A 101 2.98 4.32 6.66
C ALA A 101 4.05 3.49 7.41
N ILE A 102 4.33 2.27 6.95
CA ILE A 102 5.40 1.40 7.48
C ILE A 102 6.75 2.13 7.40
N LYS A 103 7.11 2.60 6.20
CA LYS A 103 8.39 3.29 5.98
C LYS A 103 8.53 4.56 6.84
N PHE A 104 7.42 5.27 7.07
CA PHE A 104 7.42 6.43 7.96
C PHE A 104 7.66 6.01 9.41
N ALA A 105 6.95 4.98 9.89
CA ALA A 105 7.10 4.45 11.24
C ALA A 105 8.52 3.95 11.50
N GLU A 106 9.11 3.19 10.56
CA GLU A 106 10.49 2.69 10.64
C GLU A 106 11.53 3.82 10.68
N ALA A 107 11.34 4.85 9.85
CA ALA A 107 12.22 6.01 9.84
C ALA A 107 12.14 6.77 11.17
N GLN A 108 10.94 6.96 11.71
CA GLN A 108 10.73 7.65 12.99
C GLN A 108 11.23 6.81 14.18
N SER A 109 11.02 5.50 14.18
CA SER A 109 11.42 4.60 15.28
C SER A 109 12.93 4.55 15.50
N SER A 110 13.72 4.90 14.48
CA SER A 110 15.18 5.04 14.58
C SER A 110 15.60 6.21 15.48
N TYR A 111 14.72 7.17 15.74
CA TYR A 111 14.97 8.35 16.57
C TYR A 111 14.06 8.44 17.80
N GLN A 112 12.82 7.93 17.70
CA GLN A 112 11.79 8.05 18.71
C GLN A 112 11.30 6.67 19.15
N LYS A 113 11.63 6.28 20.39
CA LYS A 113 11.25 4.99 20.97
C LYS A 113 9.72 4.81 21.13
N ASN A 114 8.99 5.92 21.29
CA ASN A 114 7.53 5.91 21.42
C ASN A 114 6.89 6.03 20.03
N THR A 115 7.20 5.07 19.16
CA THR A 115 6.63 4.94 17.82
C THR A 115 5.81 3.66 17.77
N TYR A 116 4.50 3.80 17.56
CA TYR A 116 3.56 2.69 17.52
C TYR A 116 2.87 2.63 16.16
N MET A 117 2.78 1.42 15.61
CA MET A 117 2.07 1.16 14.36
C MET A 117 0.89 0.22 14.59
N TYR A 118 -0.25 0.48 13.95
CA TYR A 118 -1.41 -0.40 13.97
C TYR A 118 -1.88 -0.80 12.57
N LEU A 119 -2.57 -1.94 12.51
CA LEU A 119 -3.41 -2.35 11.38
C LEU A 119 -4.82 -2.58 11.91
N PHE A 120 -5.80 -1.84 11.40
CA PHE A 120 -7.19 -2.00 11.78
C PHE A 120 -7.87 -2.99 10.82
N SER A 121 -8.33 -4.13 11.35
CA SER A 121 -8.83 -5.26 10.56
C SER A 121 -10.19 -5.79 11.00
N TRP A 122 -10.93 -5.05 11.84
CA TRP A 122 -12.28 -5.44 12.25
C TRP A 122 -13.27 -5.24 11.09
N GLN A 123 -14.13 -6.25 10.85
CA GLN A 123 -15.12 -6.31 9.77
C GLN A 123 -16.48 -6.76 10.32
#